data_AF-A0A1Z9K498-F1
#
_entry.id   AF-A0A1Z9K498-F1
#
_cell.length_a   1.000
_cell.length_b   1.000
_cell.length_c   1.000
_cell.angle_alpha   90.00
_cell.angle_beta   90.00
_cell.angle_gamma   90.00
#
_symmetry.space_group_name_H-M   'P 1'
#
loop_
_entity.id
_entity.type
_entity.pdbx_description
1 polymer ?
#
loop_
_entity_poly.entity_id
_entity_poly.type
_entity_poly.pdbx_seq_one_letter_code
_entity_poly.pdbx_strand_id
1 'polypeptide(L)'
;MDAPKFTSFTTCDFLNEVDLDMFHQVVEATAPYWVEEMKKRGLLRWSMNRVWNSEGEVYRLIMVYEYKDEAAYKDNRAYIDNAFKKNEAFQKLKPTAKFATSRCTVISEV
;
A
#
# COMPACT_ATOMS: atom_id res chain seq x y z
N MET A 1 12.37 7.00 -25.36
CA MET A 1 12.47 6.10 -24.20
C MET A 1 11.12 6.14 -23.53
N ASP A 2 10.51 4.99 -23.27
CA ASP A 2 9.30 4.95 -22.45
C ASP A 2 9.64 5.49 -21.06
N ALA A 3 8.70 6.20 -20.43
CA ALA A 3 8.89 6.70 -19.08
C ALA A 3 9.12 5.52 -18.12
N PRO A 4 10.02 5.64 -17.13
CA PRO A 4 10.26 4.54 -16.21
C PRO A 4 9.03 4.29 -15.32
N LYS A 5 8.80 3.02 -15.00
CA LYS A 5 7.79 2.64 -14.01
C LYS A 5 8.17 3.14 -12.61
N PHE A 6 7.16 3.29 -11.77
CA PHE A 6 7.33 3.68 -10.37
C PHE A 6 6.81 2.58 -9.46
N THR A 7 7.51 2.31 -8.36
CA THR A 7 7.07 1.35 -7.35
C THR A 7 7.11 1.99 -5.97
N SER A 8 6.05 1.82 -5.20
CA SER A 8 5.99 2.23 -3.78
C SER A 8 5.91 1.00 -2.89
N PHE A 9 6.74 0.99 -1.85
CA PHE A 9 6.75 -0.01 -0.80
C PHE A 9 6.33 0.65 0.51
N THR A 10 5.13 0.35 0.99
CA THR A 10 4.64 0.84 2.28
C THR A 10 4.77 -0.25 3.32
N THR A 11 5.71 -0.09 4.23
CA THR A 11 5.86 -0.90 5.43
C THR A 11 4.86 -0.46 6.48
N CYS A 12 4.14 -1.42 7.06
CA CYS A 12 3.16 -1.23 8.13
C CYS A 12 3.59 -2.06 9.32
N ASP A 13 3.96 -1.40 10.43
CA ASP A 13 4.38 -2.05 11.68
C ASP A 13 3.27 -1.94 12.72
N PHE A 14 2.93 -3.06 13.34
CA PHE A 14 1.88 -3.19 14.34
C PHE A 14 2.48 -3.60 15.69
N LEU A 15 1.77 -3.28 16.78
CA LEU A 15 2.18 -3.61 18.14
C LEU A 15 1.97 -5.09 18.49
N ASN A 16 0.98 -5.73 17.87
CA ASN A 16 0.58 -7.10 18.14
C ASN A 16 -0.06 -7.74 16.88
N GLU A 17 -0.20 -9.07 16.90
CA GLU A 17 -0.81 -9.86 15.81
C GLU A 17 -2.27 -9.47 15.56
N VAL A 18 -3.04 -9.13 16.61
CA VAL A 18 -4.46 -8.80 16.50
C VAL A 18 -4.67 -7.53 15.67
N ASP A 19 -3.86 -6.50 15.90
CA ASP A 19 -3.89 -5.26 15.13
C ASP A 19 -3.49 -5.49 13.66
N LEU A 20 -2.52 -6.38 13.41
CA LEU A 20 -2.12 -6.78 12.07
C LEU A 20 -3.26 -7.49 11.33
N ASP A 21 -3.87 -8.50 11.97
CA ASP A 21 -4.95 -9.29 11.38
C ASP A 21 -6.19 -8.45 11.11
N MET A 22 -6.53 -7.55 12.05
CA MET A 22 -7.64 -6.61 11.87
C MET A 22 -7.38 -5.67 10.69
N PHE A 23 -6.15 -5.14 10.56
CA PHE A 23 -5.79 -4.32 9.40
C PHE A 23 -5.86 -5.11 8.11
N HIS A 24 -5.30 -6.33 8.08
CA HIS A 24 -5.34 -7.23 6.92
C HIS A 24 -6.78 -7.46 6.45
N GLN A 25 -7.69 -7.84 7.36
CA GLN A 25 -9.10 -8.10 7.04
C GLN A 25 -9.80 -6.88 6.44
N VAL A 26 -9.56 -5.69 6.98
CA VAL A 26 -10.18 -4.46 6.47
C VAL A 26 -9.61 -4.07 5.10
N VAL A 27 -8.30 -4.23 4.90
CA VAL A 27 -7.68 -3.99 3.59
C VAL A 27 -8.21 -5.00 2.57
N GLU A 28 -8.26 -6.29 2.89
CA GLU A 28 -8.78 -7.34 2.01
C GLU A 28 -10.24 -7.10 1.60
N ALA A 29 -11.10 -6.75 2.57
CA ALA A 29 -12.52 -6.48 2.31
C ALA A 29 -12.76 -5.25 1.42
N THR A 30 -11.85 -4.27 1.45
CA THR A 30 -11.99 -3.01 0.69
C THR A 30 -11.16 -2.96 -0.59
N ALA A 31 -10.11 -3.78 -0.70
CA ALA A 31 -9.17 -3.83 -1.82
C ALA A 31 -9.83 -3.93 -3.19
N PRO A 32 -10.82 -4.81 -3.42
CA PRO A 32 -11.46 -4.93 -4.73
C PRO A 32 -12.03 -3.59 -5.26
N TYR A 33 -12.46 -2.69 -4.38
CA TYR A 33 -13.04 -1.40 -4.79
C TYR A 33 -11.97 -0.37 -5.15
N TRP A 34 -11.01 -0.15 -4.25
CA TRP A 34 -10.02 0.91 -4.47
C TRP A 34 -8.90 0.47 -5.42
N VAL A 35 -8.55 -0.83 -5.50
CA VAL A 35 -7.57 -1.34 -6.46
C VAL A 35 -8.07 -1.14 -7.90
N GLU A 36 -9.35 -1.41 -8.17
CA GLU A 36 -9.93 -1.19 -9.51
C GLU A 36 -9.94 0.28 -9.90
N GLU A 37 -10.24 1.18 -8.96
CA GLU A 37 -10.11 2.63 -9.19
C GLU A 37 -8.66 3.04 -9.44
N MET A 38 -7.71 2.45 -8.72
CA MET A 38 -6.29 2.74 -8.91
C MET A 38 -5.77 2.23 -10.26
N LYS A 39 -6.24 1.07 -10.74
CA LYS A 39 -5.90 0.53 -12.06
C LYS A 39 -6.31 1.47 -13.20
N LYS A 40 -7.51 2.08 -13.10
CA LYS A 40 -7.96 3.11 -14.06
C LYS A 40 -7.03 4.33 -14.12
N ARG A 41 -6.24 4.56 -13.07
CA ARG A 41 -5.26 5.65 -12.93
C ARG A 41 -3.82 5.19 -13.21
N GLY A 42 -3.62 3.99 -13.77
CA GLY A 42 -2.31 3.49 -14.16
C GLY A 42 -1.55 2.72 -13.08
N LEU A 43 -2.23 2.22 -12.04
CA LEU A 43 -1.69 1.13 -11.21
C LEU A 43 -1.65 -0.15 -12.06
N LEU A 44 -0.49 -0.79 -12.12
CA LEU A 44 -0.25 -2.05 -12.80
C LEU A 44 -0.52 -3.25 -11.88
N ARG A 45 0.01 -3.19 -10.66
CA ARG A 45 -0.06 -4.27 -9.67
C ARG A 45 -0.16 -3.73 -8.26
N TRP A 46 -0.91 -4.44 -7.43
CA TRP A 46 -0.87 -4.28 -5.98
C TRP A 46 -0.66 -5.64 -5.32
N SER A 47 0.12 -5.67 -4.24
CA SER A 47 0.22 -6.83 -3.35
C SER A 47 0.39 -6.39 -1.90
N MET A 48 0.01 -7.27 -0.98
CA MET A 48 0.25 -7.13 0.45
C MET A 48 0.97 -8.39 0.93
N ASN A 49 2.09 -8.20 1.62
CA ASN A 49 3.03 -9.26 1.94
C ASN A 49 3.31 -9.26 3.43
N ARG A 50 3.17 -10.41 4.09
CA ARG A 50 3.55 -10.57 5.50
C ARG A 50 5.05 -10.86 5.59
N VAL A 51 5.74 -10.11 6.44
CA VAL A 51 7.17 -10.34 6.71
C VAL A 51 7.31 -11.45 7.75
N TRP A 52 7.98 -12.54 7.40
CA TRP A 52 8.08 -13.75 8.23
C TRP A 52 9.34 -13.79 9.10
N ASN A 53 10.42 -13.12 8.67
CA ASN A 53 11.74 -13.14 9.32
C ASN A 53 11.94 -11.98 10.32
N SER A 54 10.84 -11.44 10.84
CA SER A 54 10.86 -10.43 11.92
C SER A 54 10.73 -11.18 13.25
N GLU A 55 11.78 -11.88 13.67
CA GLU A 55 11.73 -12.76 14.86
C GLU A 55 11.32 -11.97 16.12
N GLY A 56 10.08 -12.12 16.56
CA GLY A 56 9.55 -11.69 17.87
C GLY A 56 9.43 -10.18 18.13
N GLU A 57 10.01 -9.32 17.29
CA GLU A 57 10.13 -7.88 17.59
C GLU A 57 9.06 -7.02 16.90
N VAL A 58 8.59 -7.40 15.71
CA VAL A 58 7.69 -6.56 14.90
C VAL A 58 6.69 -7.40 14.12
N TYR A 59 5.42 -7.02 14.23
CA TYR A 59 4.35 -7.51 13.36
C TYR A 59 4.30 -6.62 12.12
N ARG A 60 4.65 -7.14 10.94
CA ARG A 60 4.91 -6.31 9.76
C ARG A 60 4.25 -6.81 8.49
N LEU A 61 3.62 -5.87 7.78
CA LEU A 61 3.14 -6.03 6.40
C LEU A 61 3.88 -5.08 5.46
N ILE A 62 4.07 -5.48 4.21
CA ILE A 62 4.57 -4.64 3.12
C ILE A 62 3.53 -4.60 2.01
N MET A 63 2.98 -3.42 1.76
CA MET A 63 2.12 -3.16 0.60
C MET A 63 2.99 -2.65 -0.55
N VAL A 64 2.87 -3.29 -1.71
CA VAL A 64 3.59 -2.93 -2.94
C VAL A 64 2.60 -2.37 -3.94
N TYR A 65 2.93 -1.22 -4.52
CA TYR A 65 2.15 -0.57 -5.56
C TYR A 65 3.05 -0.29 -6.75
N GLU A 66 2.73 -0.87 -7.91
CA GLU A 66 3.47 -0.67 -9.16
C GLU A 66 2.65 0.20 -10.10
N TYR A 67 3.25 1.26 -10.60
CA TYR A 67 2.62 2.26 -11.46
C TYR A 67 3.32 2.30 -12.80
N LYS A 68 2.56 2.58 -13.86
CA LYS A 68 3.10 2.69 -15.22
C LYS A 68 4.16 3.78 -15.37
N ASP A 69 4.02 4.89 -14.65
CA ASP A 69 4.86 6.08 -14.74
C ASP A 69 4.65 7.01 -13.51
N GLU A 70 5.38 8.11 -13.45
CA GLU A 70 5.28 9.11 -12.37
C GLU A 70 3.89 9.77 -12.30
N ALA A 71 3.25 10.00 -13.45
CA ALA A 71 1.95 10.65 -13.52
C ALA A 71 0.86 9.75 -12.89
N ALA A 72 0.88 8.46 -13.22
CA ALA A 72 0.03 7.46 -12.59
C ALA A 72 0.23 7.39 -11.08
N TYR A 73 1.48 7.46 -10.60
CA TYR A 73 1.75 7.55 -9.16
C TYR A 73 1.08 8.79 -8.54
N LYS A 74 1.23 9.98 -9.14
CA LYS A 74 0.64 11.23 -8.63
C LYS A 74 -0.89 11.18 -8.61
N ASP A 75 -1.51 10.69 -9.68
CA ASP A 75 -2.96 10.55 -9.78
C ASP A 75 -3.52 9.57 -8.74
N ASN A 76 -2.85 8.44 -8.56
CA ASN A 76 -3.18 7.47 -7.53
C ASN A 76 -3.01 8.03 -6.12
N ARG A 77 -1.97 8.84 -5.88
CA ARG A 77 -1.75 9.47 -4.58
C ARG A 77 -2.88 10.44 -4.24
N ALA A 78 -3.29 11.28 -5.19
CA ALA A 78 -4.41 12.19 -5.01
C ALA A 78 -5.73 11.44 -4.73
N TYR A 79 -5.98 10.33 -5.43
CA TYR A 79 -7.13 9.46 -5.17
C TYR A 79 -7.10 8.86 -3.76
N ILE A 80 -6.00 8.21 -3.36
CA ILE A 80 -5.84 7.60 -2.04
C ILE A 80 -6.01 8.65 -0.94
N ASP A 81 -5.37 9.82 -1.07
CA ASP A 81 -5.46 10.87 -0.05
C ASP A 81 -6.90 11.34 0.16
N ASN A 82 -7.73 11.35 -0.89
CA ASN A 82 -9.15 11.68 -0.78
C ASN A 82 -9.98 10.50 -0.22
N ALA A 83 -9.77 9.29 -0.74
CA ALA A 83 -10.50 8.10 -0.36
C ALA A 83 -10.26 7.71 1.11
N PHE A 84 -8.99 7.69 1.53
CA PHE A 84 -8.61 7.23 2.87
C PHE A 84 -8.89 8.29 3.95
N LYS A 85 -8.80 9.60 3.63
CA LYS A 85 -9.23 10.66 4.56
C LYS A 85 -10.71 10.57 4.92
N LYS A 86 -11.55 10.12 3.97
CA LYS A 86 -13.01 10.01 4.15
C LYS A 86 -13.46 8.65 4.70
N ASN A 87 -12.56 7.66 4.76
CA ASN A 87 -12.88 6.33 5.24
C ASN A 87 -12.69 6.26 6.77
N GLU A 88 -13.79 6.29 7.52
CA GLU A 88 -13.76 6.25 8.99
C GLU A 88 -13.11 4.97 9.55
N ALA A 89 -13.31 3.82 8.89
CA ALA A 89 -12.69 2.56 9.32
C ALA A 89 -11.17 2.64 9.22
N PHE A 90 -10.65 3.15 8.10
CA PHE A 90 -9.22 3.37 7.93
C PHE A 90 -8.68 4.41 8.92
N GLN A 91 -9.41 5.50 9.20
CA GLN A 91 -8.98 6.49 10.19
C GLN A 91 -8.91 5.93 11.61
N LYS A 92 -9.75 4.96 11.96
CA LYS A 92 -9.70 4.26 13.27
C LYS A 92 -8.54 3.27 13.36
N LEU A 93 -8.16 2.64 12.25
CA LEU A 93 -7.03 1.70 12.18
C LEU A 93 -5.68 2.39 12.05
N LYS A 94 -5.63 3.56 11.41
CA LYS A 94 -4.36 4.28 11.16
C LYS A 94 -3.49 4.49 12.41
N PRO A 95 -4.02 4.79 13.62
CA PRO A 95 -3.22 4.96 14.82
C PRO A 95 -2.60 3.66 15.36
N THR A 96 -3.12 2.48 15.00
CA THR A 96 -2.61 1.19 15.50
C THR A 96 -1.41 0.68 14.71
N ALA A 97 -1.05 1.39 13.63
CA ALA A 97 0.04 1.01 12.74
C ALA A 97 0.99 2.19 12.47
N LYS A 98 2.29 1.90 12.41
CA LYS A 98 3.31 2.83 11.92
C LYS A 98 3.55 2.57 10.44
N PHE A 99 3.38 3.60 9.61
CA PHE A 99 3.56 3.52 8.17
C PHE A 99 4.85 4.22 7.74
N ALA A 100 5.70 3.53 6.98
CA ALA A 100 6.85 4.09 6.30
C ALA A 100 6.77 3.73 4.81
N THR A 101 6.98 4.69 3.90
CA THR A 101 6.88 4.42 2.46
C THR A 101 8.15 4.80 1.73
N SER A 102 8.75 3.82 1.06
CA SER A 102 9.84 4.01 0.10
C SER A 102 9.25 4.11 -1.31
N ARG A 103 9.55 5.20 -2.01
CA ARG A 103 9.08 5.45 -3.38
C ARG A 103 10.27 5.39 -4.33
N CYS A 104 10.15 4.57 -5.36
CA CYS A 104 11.27 4.17 -6.20
C CYS A 104 10.91 4.34 -7.68
N THR A 105 11.91 4.71 -8.47
CA THR A 105 11.91 4.54 -9.93
C THR A 105 12.45 3.16 -10.24
N VAL A 106 11.79 2.41 -11.12
CA VAL A 106 12.27 1.08 -11.55
C VAL A 106 13.49 1.26 -12.45
N ILE A 107 14.62 0.65 -12.07
CA ILE A 107 15.87 0.67 -12.85
C ILE A 107 15.95 -0.54 -13.80
N SER A 108 15.48 -1.70 -13.36
CA SER A 108 15.42 -2.93 -14.15
C SER A 108 14.29 -3.84 -13.67
N GLU A 109 13.73 -4.61 -14.60
CA GLU A 109 12.73 -5.66 -14.41
C GLU A 109 12.91 -6.68 -15.55
N VAL A 110 12.61 -7.97 -15.31
CA VAL A 110 12.74 -9.07 -16.27
C VAL A 110 11.44 -9.83 -16.42
#